data_AF-A0A1W9KRJ8-F1
#
_entry.id   AF-A0A1W9KRJ8-F1
#
_cell.length_a   1.000
_cell.length_b   1.000
_cell.length_c   1.000
_cell.angle_alpha   90.00
_cell.angle_beta   90.00
_cell.angle_gamma   90.00
#
_symmetry.space_group_name_H-M   'P 1'
#
loop_
_entity.id
_entity.type
_entity.pdbx_description
1 polymer ?
#
loop_
_entity_poly.entity_id
_entity_poly.type
_entity_poly.pdbx_seq_one_letter_code
_entity_poly.pdbx_strand_id
1 'polypeptide(L)'
;MTGQRSLLLAIDLATARRDEALAQMQKNVHAEAFAQDQMHQLKQYASETEQRWLQGAQVSTSPEMLHHHYQFMGRLNQAIALQDGVLASHRQRVEAARQALMTAEFRLASFKQVLASRQATVAKSRQRQEQKQMDEFASQQTQRQKRLHAENEA
;
A
#
# COMPACT_ATOMS: atom_id res chain seq x y z
N MET A 1 25.39 -18.69 6.07
CA MET A 1 25.13 -18.38 4.64
C MET A 1 23.68 -18.67 4.23
N THR A 2 23.14 -19.86 4.51
CA THR A 2 21.77 -20.27 4.13
C THR A 2 20.64 -19.39 4.72
N GLY A 3 20.72 -19.01 6.00
CA GLY A 3 19.68 -18.21 6.66
C GLY A 3 19.61 -16.72 6.26
N GLN A 4 20.63 -16.18 5.57
CA GLN A 4 20.60 -14.83 5.01
C GLN A 4 19.97 -14.84 3.62
N ARG A 5 20.29 -15.86 2.80
CA ARG A 5 19.68 -16.05 1.48
C ARG A 5 18.18 -16.29 1.58
N SER A 6 17.72 -17.06 2.57
CA SER A 6 16.29 -17.25 2.83
C SER A 6 15.57 -15.96 3.25
N LEU A 7 16.24 -15.08 4.01
CA LEU A 7 15.67 -13.80 4.42
C LEU A 7 15.57 -12.82 3.24
N LEU A 8 16.56 -12.80 2.35
CA LEU A 8 16.50 -12.00 1.12
C LEU A 8 15.33 -12.46 0.24
N LEU A 9 15.16 -13.77 0.03
CA LEU A 9 14.02 -14.31 -0.69
C LEU A 9 12.67 -13.95 -0.04
N ALA A 10 12.60 -13.94 1.29
CA ALA A 10 11.39 -13.52 2.01
C ALA A 10 11.10 -12.02 1.81
N ILE A 11 12.12 -11.18 1.70
CA ILE A 11 11.98 -9.76 1.37
C ILE A 11 11.49 -9.59 -0.07
N ASP A 12 12.03 -10.34 -1.02
CA ASP A 12 11.60 -10.29 -2.43
C ASP A 12 10.12 -10.68 -2.54
N LEU A 13 9.72 -11.77 -1.89
CA LEU A 13 8.33 -12.21 -1.85
C LEU A 13 7.41 -11.19 -1.15
N ALA A 14 7.85 -10.61 -0.03
CA ALA A 14 7.08 -9.58 0.67
C ALA A 14 6.94 -8.29 -0.17
N THR A 15 7.97 -7.94 -0.94
CA THR A 15 7.96 -6.81 -1.87
C THR A 15 6.91 -7.02 -2.95
N ALA A 16 6.92 -8.19 -3.60
CA ALA A 16 5.93 -8.56 -4.62
C ALA A 16 4.51 -8.57 -4.06
N ARG A 17 4.30 -9.08 -2.84
CA ARG A 17 2.99 -9.07 -2.16
C ARG A 17 2.49 -7.66 -1.88
N ARG A 18 3.37 -6.76 -1.46
CA ARG A 18 3.04 -5.34 -1.26
C ARG A 18 2.67 -4.67 -2.58
N ASP A 19 3.37 -4.97 -3.67
CA ASP A 19 3.03 -4.43 -5.00
C ASP A 19 1.68 -4.93 -5.50
N GLU A 20 1.39 -6.22 -5.31
CA GLU A 20 0.10 -6.82 -5.63
C GLU A 20 -1.03 -6.14 -4.85
N ALA A 21 -0.85 -5.92 -3.54
CA ALA A 21 -1.81 -5.24 -2.69
C ALA A 21 -2.03 -3.78 -3.11
N LEU A 22 -0.95 -3.07 -3.49
CA LEU A 22 -1.03 -1.70 -3.99
C LEU A 22 -1.81 -1.62 -5.30
N ALA A 23 -1.51 -2.51 -6.25
CA ALA A 23 -2.22 -2.60 -7.51
C ALA A 23 -3.72 -2.89 -7.29
N GLN A 24 -4.06 -3.78 -6.34
CA GLN A 24 -5.45 -4.06 -6.01
C GLN A 24 -6.16 -2.88 -5.35
N MET A 25 -5.48 -2.14 -4.47
CA MET A 25 -6.01 -0.91 -3.89
C MET A 25 -6.32 0.12 -4.99
N GLN A 26 -5.38 0.35 -5.90
CA GLN A 26 -5.56 1.30 -7.02
C GLN A 26 -6.75 0.90 -7.90
N LYS A 27 -6.88 -0.39 -8.26
CA LYS A 27 -8.04 -0.91 -8.99
C LYS A 27 -9.36 -0.60 -8.28
N ASN A 28 -9.42 -0.82 -6.95
CA ASN A 28 -10.63 -0.56 -6.17
C ASN A 28 -10.95 0.94 -6.09
N VAL A 29 -9.94 1.80 -5.95
CA VAL A 29 -10.11 3.26 -5.96
C VAL A 29 -10.65 3.75 -7.31
N HIS A 30 -10.10 3.26 -8.42
CA HIS A 30 -10.61 3.60 -9.74
C HIS A 30 -12.04 3.13 -9.95
N ALA A 31 -12.38 1.93 -9.48
CA ALA A 31 -13.75 1.42 -9.56
C ALA A 31 -14.73 2.22 -8.69
N GLU A 32 -14.31 2.69 -7.51
CA GLU A 32 -15.10 3.60 -6.69
C GLU A 32 -15.34 4.93 -7.40
N ALA A 33 -14.29 5.55 -7.96
CA ALA A 33 -14.41 6.80 -8.69
C ALA A 33 -15.39 6.68 -9.87
N PHE A 34 -15.28 5.59 -10.65
CA PHE A 34 -16.22 5.32 -11.73
C PHE A 34 -17.67 5.18 -11.24
N ALA A 35 -17.89 4.48 -10.12
CA ALA A 35 -19.21 4.36 -9.52
C ALA A 35 -19.75 5.71 -9.00
N GLN A 36 -18.88 6.62 -8.56
CA GLN A 36 -19.25 7.98 -8.15
C GLN A 36 -19.66 8.82 -9.35
N ASP A 37 -18.95 8.71 -10.48
CA ASP A 37 -19.31 9.39 -11.73
C ASP A 37 -20.68 8.92 -12.25
N GLN A 38 -20.95 7.62 -12.21
CA GLN A 38 -22.27 7.08 -12.57
C GLN A 38 -23.40 7.63 -11.67
N MET A 39 -23.16 7.73 -10.37
CA MET A 39 -24.11 8.33 -9.44
C MET A 39 -24.36 9.81 -9.76
N HIS A 40 -23.30 10.56 -10.06
CA HIS A 40 -23.41 11.96 -10.47
C HIS A 40 -24.28 12.10 -11.74
N GLN A 41 -24.04 11.26 -12.75
CA GLN A 41 -24.82 11.24 -13.98
C GLN A 41 -26.31 10.96 -13.72
N LEU A 42 -26.63 9.98 -12.87
CA LEU A 42 -28.02 9.66 -12.52
C LEU A 42 -28.72 10.83 -11.83
N LYS A 43 -28.06 11.48 -10.87
CA LYS A 43 -28.60 12.64 -10.15
C LYS A 43 -28.78 13.86 -11.04
N GLN A 44 -27.79 14.14 -11.89
CA GLN A 44 -27.89 15.23 -12.86
C GLN A 44 -29.05 14.99 -13.82
N TYR A 45 -29.14 13.77 -14.38
CA TYR A 45 -30.22 13.42 -15.30
C TYR A 45 -31.61 13.50 -14.65
N ALA A 46 -31.74 13.12 -13.38
CA ALA A 46 -32.97 13.30 -12.60
C ALA A 46 -33.36 14.78 -12.50
N SER A 47 -32.42 15.64 -12.09
CA SER A 47 -32.65 17.07 -11.96
C SER A 47 -33.04 17.72 -13.28
N GLU A 48 -32.34 17.39 -14.37
CA GLU A 48 -32.64 17.94 -15.69
C GLU A 48 -34.02 17.50 -16.21
N THR A 49 -34.39 16.24 -15.95
CA THR A 49 -35.70 15.71 -16.36
C THR A 49 -36.83 16.41 -15.60
N GLU A 50 -36.66 16.61 -14.30
CA GLU A 50 -37.63 17.32 -13.46
C GLU A 50 -37.76 18.80 -13.86
N GLN A 51 -36.65 19.49 -14.15
CA GLN A 51 -36.68 20.87 -14.63
C GLN A 51 -37.40 21.00 -15.98
N ARG A 52 -37.10 20.12 -16.95
CA ARG A 52 -37.77 20.10 -18.25
C ARG A 52 -39.27 19.81 -18.10
N TRP A 53 -39.63 18.91 -17.19
CA TRP A 53 -41.01 18.60 -16.87
C TRP A 53 -41.76 19.83 -16.33
N LEU A 54 -41.20 20.52 -15.34
CA LEU A 54 -41.81 21.72 -14.75
C LEU A 54 -42.04 22.83 -15.78
N GLN A 55 -41.15 22.98 -16.76
CA GLN A 55 -41.30 23.95 -17.85
C GLN A 55 -42.39 23.55 -18.85
N GLY A 56 -42.44 22.27 -19.25
CA GLY A 56 -43.45 21.76 -20.19
C GLY A 56 -44.85 21.70 -19.60
N ALA A 57 -44.94 21.41 -18.29
CA ALA A 57 -46.22 21.26 -17.60
C ALA A 57 -47.03 22.57 -17.51
N GLN A 58 -46.37 23.73 -17.59
CA GLN A 58 -47.03 25.04 -17.62
C GLN A 58 -47.81 25.31 -18.91
N VAL A 59 -47.53 24.59 -20.00
CA VAL A 59 -48.14 24.84 -21.32
C VAL A 59 -49.40 24.00 -21.53
N SER A 60 -49.34 22.70 -21.24
CA SER A 60 -50.51 21.79 -21.11
C SER A 60 -50.01 20.39 -20.73
N THR A 61 -50.70 19.70 -19.82
CA THR A 61 -50.32 18.32 -19.40
C THR A 61 -51.53 17.41 -19.40
N SER A 62 -51.46 16.26 -20.08
CA SER A 62 -52.49 15.23 -19.98
C SER A 62 -52.29 14.32 -18.76
N PRO A 63 -53.36 13.72 -18.21
CA PRO A 63 -53.26 12.75 -17.11
C PRO A 63 -52.33 11.55 -17.41
N GLU A 64 -52.32 11.07 -18.65
CA GLU A 64 -51.45 9.97 -19.09
C GLU A 64 -49.97 10.36 -19.03
N MET A 65 -49.65 11.60 -19.43
CA MET A 65 -48.28 12.10 -19.41
C MET A 65 -47.77 12.25 -17.97
N LEU A 66 -48.64 12.70 -17.03
CA LEU A 66 -48.33 12.72 -15.60
C LEU A 66 -47.99 11.33 -15.08
N HIS A 67 -48.82 10.33 -15.41
CA HIS A 67 -48.60 8.95 -14.98
C HIS A 67 -47.24 8.41 -15.44
N HIS A 68 -46.91 8.60 -16.73
CA HIS A 68 -45.63 8.15 -17.28
C HIS A 68 -44.43 8.87 -16.65
N HIS A 69 -44.55 10.18 -16.38
CA HIS A 69 -43.49 10.93 -15.71
C HIS A 69 -43.20 10.38 -14.31
N TYR A 70 -44.23 10.21 -13.47
CA TYR A 70 -44.05 9.66 -12.12
C TYR A 70 -43.52 8.22 -12.14
N GLN A 71 -43.99 7.38 -13.07
CA GLN A 71 -43.47 6.03 -13.24
C GLN A 71 -41.98 6.03 -13.58
N PHE A 72 -41.57 6.90 -14.51
CA PHE A 72 -40.16 7.04 -14.89
C PHE A 72 -39.30 7.54 -13.74
N MET A 73 -39.73 8.59 -13.05
CA MET A 73 -39.01 9.13 -11.88
C MET A 73 -38.90 8.09 -10.76
N GLY A 74 -39.94 7.26 -10.56
CA GLY A 74 -39.89 6.14 -9.62
C GLY A 74 -38.77 5.14 -9.96
N ARG A 75 -38.63 4.77 -11.25
CA ARG A 75 -37.55 3.88 -11.71
C ARG A 75 -36.17 4.53 -11.57
N LEU A 76 -36.06 5.83 -11.87
CA LEU A 76 -34.79 6.56 -11.75
C LEU A 76 -34.34 6.66 -10.30
N ASN A 77 -35.26 6.93 -9.37
CA ASN A 77 -34.99 6.92 -7.93
C ASN A 77 -34.57 5.53 -7.44
N GLN A 78 -35.19 4.47 -7.96
CA GLN A 78 -34.77 3.10 -7.67
C GLN A 78 -33.35 2.82 -8.17
N ALA A 79 -32.99 3.27 -9.38
CA ALA A 79 -31.64 3.12 -9.91
C ALA A 79 -30.59 3.87 -9.07
N ILE A 80 -30.92 5.09 -8.61
CA ILE A 80 -30.08 5.86 -7.68
C ILE A 80 -29.87 5.08 -6.37
N ALA A 81 -30.94 4.54 -5.78
CA ALA A 81 -30.83 3.76 -4.54
C ALA A 81 -29.97 2.49 -4.71
N LEU A 82 -30.08 1.81 -5.85
CA LEU A 82 -29.20 0.68 -6.19
C LEU A 82 -27.74 1.12 -6.33
N GLN A 83 -27.49 2.26 -6.98
CA GLN A 83 -26.15 2.81 -7.17
C GLN A 83 -25.52 3.26 -5.82
N ASP A 84 -26.31 3.74 -4.86
CA ASP A 84 -25.82 4.01 -3.50
C ASP A 84 -25.29 2.74 -2.83
N GLY A 85 -25.97 1.60 -3.02
CA GLY A 85 -25.51 0.29 -2.55
C GLY A 85 -24.19 -0.15 -3.22
N VAL A 86 -24.06 0.09 -4.52
CA VAL A 86 -22.82 -0.16 -5.28
C VAL A 86 -21.67 0.67 -4.73
N LEU A 87 -21.89 1.97 -4.50
CA LEU A 87 -20.91 2.88 -3.89
C LEU A 87 -20.47 2.43 -2.51
N ALA A 88 -21.42 2.03 -1.64
CA ALA A 88 -21.10 1.53 -0.32
C ALA A 88 -20.21 0.28 -0.39
N SER A 89 -20.51 -0.66 -1.30
CA SER A 89 -19.67 -1.84 -1.54
C SER A 89 -18.27 -1.47 -2.05
N HIS A 90 -18.14 -0.50 -2.96
CA HIS A 90 -16.83 -0.05 -3.44
C HIS A 90 -15.99 0.58 -2.32
N ARG A 91 -16.59 1.43 -1.48
CA ARG A 91 -15.93 2.00 -0.30
C ARG A 91 -15.40 0.92 0.64
N GLN A 92 -16.21 -0.09 0.94
CA GLN A 92 -15.77 -1.22 1.76
C GLN A 92 -14.60 -1.98 1.13
N ARG A 93 -14.59 -2.18 -0.19
CA ARG A 93 -13.49 -2.82 -0.91
C ARG A 93 -12.21 -1.99 -0.91
N VAL A 94 -12.33 -0.66 -0.99
CA VAL A 94 -11.17 0.26 -0.89
C VAL A 94 -10.57 0.18 0.51
N GLU A 95 -11.37 0.25 1.56
CA GLU A 95 -10.88 0.16 2.94
C GLU A 95 -10.24 -1.21 3.24
N ALA A 96 -10.86 -2.31 2.78
CA ALA A 96 -10.27 -3.63 2.92
C ALA A 96 -8.92 -3.76 2.18
N ALA A 97 -8.82 -3.22 0.97
CA ALA A 97 -7.56 -3.23 0.21
C ALA A 97 -6.49 -2.34 0.85
N ARG A 98 -6.86 -1.19 1.43
CA ARG A 98 -5.96 -0.33 2.19
C ARG A 98 -5.39 -1.06 3.41
N GLN A 99 -6.22 -1.78 4.15
CA GLN A 99 -5.77 -2.57 5.31
C GLN A 99 -4.82 -3.71 4.89
N ALA A 100 -5.11 -4.36 3.76
CA ALA A 100 -4.24 -5.40 3.19
C ALA A 100 -2.87 -4.83 2.78
N LEU A 101 -2.86 -3.67 2.11
CA LEU A 101 -1.62 -2.97 1.74
C LEU A 101 -0.79 -2.62 2.98
N MET A 102 -1.39 -2.00 3.99
CA MET A 102 -0.71 -1.65 5.25
C MET A 102 -0.08 -2.88 5.91
N THR A 103 -0.80 -4.02 5.92
CA THR A 103 -0.29 -5.27 6.48
C THR A 103 0.92 -5.81 5.69
N ALA A 104 0.87 -5.72 4.36
CA ALA A 104 1.98 -6.14 3.50
C ALA A 104 3.22 -5.24 3.68
N GLU A 105 3.01 -3.93 3.78
CA GLU A 105 4.08 -2.94 4.05
C GLU A 105 4.73 -3.18 5.40
N PHE A 106 3.93 -3.39 6.46
CA PHE A 106 4.44 -3.70 7.79
C PHE A 106 5.30 -4.97 7.80
N ARG A 107 4.85 -6.02 7.11
CA ARG A 107 5.60 -7.28 6.99
C ARG A 107 6.92 -7.09 6.23
N LEU A 108 6.91 -6.31 5.14
CA LEU A 108 8.12 -5.99 4.40
C LEU A 108 9.12 -5.20 5.27
N ALA A 109 8.65 -4.17 5.98
CA ALA A 109 9.46 -3.37 6.88
C ALA A 109 10.08 -4.23 7.99
N SER A 110 9.30 -5.17 8.56
CA SER A 110 9.77 -6.11 9.57
C SER A 110 10.92 -6.99 9.06
N PHE A 111 10.80 -7.55 7.86
CA PHE A 111 11.89 -8.36 7.28
C PHE A 111 13.14 -7.54 6.99
N LYS A 112 13.00 -6.32 6.47
CA LYS A 112 14.12 -5.40 6.25
C LYS A 112 14.84 -5.06 7.56
N GLN A 113 14.09 -4.83 8.63
CA GLN A 113 14.66 -4.54 9.96
C GLN A 113 15.46 -5.74 10.51
N VAL A 114 14.95 -6.96 10.36
CA VAL A 114 15.68 -8.17 10.75
C VAL A 114 16.96 -8.33 9.94
N LEU A 115 16.93 -8.05 8.63
CA LEU A 115 18.12 -8.10 7.78
C LEU A 115 19.18 -7.10 8.26
N ALA A 116 18.78 -5.84 8.48
CA ALA A 116 19.68 -4.79 8.96
C ALA A 116 20.32 -5.15 10.31
N SER A 117 19.53 -5.66 11.26
CA SER A 117 20.03 -6.11 12.57
C SER A 117 21.06 -7.25 12.45
N ARG A 118 20.81 -8.22 11.57
CA ARG A 118 21.77 -9.31 11.29
C ARG A 118 23.07 -8.79 10.67
N GLN A 119 22.96 -7.90 9.69
CA GLN A 119 24.13 -7.29 9.05
C GLN A 119 24.99 -6.50 10.05
N ALA A 120 24.35 -5.70 10.92
CA ALA A 120 25.04 -4.96 11.98
C ALA A 120 25.76 -5.90 12.96
N THR A 121 25.13 -7.01 13.33
CA THR A 121 25.73 -8.02 14.23
C THR A 121 26.96 -8.67 13.59
N VAL A 122 26.88 -9.04 12.31
CA VAL A 122 28.01 -9.62 11.56
C VAL A 122 29.15 -8.60 11.42
N ALA A 123 28.85 -7.35 11.07
CA ALA A 123 29.85 -6.30 10.95
C ALA A 123 30.59 -6.07 12.28
N LYS A 124 29.84 -5.99 13.39
CA LYS A 124 30.41 -5.85 14.74
C LYS A 124 31.32 -7.03 15.12
N SER A 125 30.92 -8.26 14.76
CA SER A 125 31.75 -9.44 15.00
C SER A 125 33.05 -9.41 14.20
N ARG A 126 33.00 -9.00 12.91
CA ARG A 126 34.19 -8.87 12.06
C ARG A 126 35.14 -7.80 12.58
N GLN A 127 34.62 -6.63 12.91
CA GLN A 127 35.42 -5.54 13.48
C GLN A 127 36.17 -5.98 14.75
N ARG A 128 35.51 -6.74 15.64
CA ARG A 128 36.15 -7.29 16.84
C ARG A 128 37.26 -8.30 16.51
N GLN A 129 37.06 -9.13 15.49
CA GLN A 129 38.06 -10.10 15.04
C GLN A 129 39.28 -9.42 14.41
N GLU A 130 39.05 -8.41 13.56
CA GLU A 130 40.10 -7.60 12.93
C GLU A 130 40.91 -6.82 13.97
N GLN A 131 40.23 -6.19 14.93
CA GLN A 131 40.89 -5.50 16.03
C GLN A 131 41.76 -6.46 16.86
N LYS A 132 41.23 -7.64 17.23
CA LYS A 132 42.00 -8.65 17.96
C LYS A 132 43.26 -9.10 17.21
N GLN A 133 43.15 -9.35 15.91
CA GLN A 133 44.32 -9.72 15.08
C GLN A 133 45.37 -8.60 15.01
N MET A 134 44.92 -7.34 14.92
CA MET A 134 45.81 -6.19 14.90
C MET A 134 46.53 -5.98 16.24
N ASP A 135 45.80 -6.13 17.35
CA ASP A 135 46.38 -6.06 18.71
C ASP A 135 47.41 -7.19 18.93
N GLU A 136 47.12 -8.41 18.45
CA GLU A 136 48.05 -9.54 18.50
C GLU A 136 49.32 -9.24 17.70
N PHE A 137 49.20 -8.74 16.47
CA PHE A 137 50.35 -8.37 15.64
C PHE A 137 51.21 -7.27 16.27
N ALA A 138 50.57 -6.21 16.79
CA ALA A 138 51.25 -5.12 17.48
C ALA A 138 52.04 -5.64 18.70
N SER A 139 51.43 -6.53 19.50
CA SER A 139 52.09 -7.12 20.66
C SER A 139 53.34 -7.94 20.29
N GLN A 140 53.26 -8.74 19.21
CA GLN A 140 54.38 -9.53 18.70
C GLN A 140 55.51 -8.62 18.20
N GLN A 141 55.17 -7.54 17.48
CA GLN A 141 56.14 -6.58 17.00
C GLN A 141 56.85 -5.86 18.15
N THR A 142 56.12 -5.42 19.18
CA THR A 142 56.70 -4.80 20.37
C THR A 142 57.62 -5.78 21.11
N GLN A 143 57.22 -7.05 21.27
CA GLN A 143 58.08 -8.07 21.89
C GLN A 143 59.36 -8.33 21.09
N ARG A 144 59.27 -8.32 19.75
CA ARG A 144 60.43 -8.46 18.87
C ARG A 144 61.38 -7.27 19.00
N GLN A 145 60.84 -6.04 19.02
CA GLN A 145 61.65 -4.83 19.22
C GLN A 145 62.35 -4.82 20.57
N LYS A 146 61.66 -5.21 21.65
CA LYS A 146 62.26 -5.32 22.99
C LYS A 146 63.40 -6.34 23.02
N ARG A 147 63.25 -7.49 22.36
CA ARG A 147 64.32 -8.49 22.24
C ARG A 147 65.53 -7.95 21.49
N LEU A 148 65.32 -7.32 20.34
CA LEU A 148 66.41 -6.74 19.54
C LEU A 148 67.16 -5.64 20.29
N HIS A 149 66.48 -4.83 21.11
CA HIS A 149 67.15 -3.86 21.97
C HIS A 149 68.00 -4.52 23.06
N ALA A 150 67.48 -5.56 23.72
CA ALA A 150 68.22 -6.29 24.74
C ALA A 150 69.46 -7.02 24.18
N GLU A 151 69.41 -7.49 22.92
CA GLU A 151 70.53 -8.14 22.24
C GLU A 151 71.63 -7.15 21.79
N ASN A 152 71.29 -5.88 21.54
CA ASN A 152 72.27 -4.85 21.15
C ASN A 152 72.94 -4.16 22.36
N GLU A 153 72.39 -4.29 23.57
CA GLU A 153 72.92 -3.73 24.81
C GLU A 153 73.80 -4.73 25.61
N ALA A 154 73.91 -5.97 25.14
CA ALA A 154 74.74 -7.04 25.70
C ALA A 154 76.03 -7.24 24.89
#